data_AF-A0A074KWK9-F1
#
_entry.id   AF-A0A074KWK9-F1
#
_cell.length_a   1.000
_cell.length_b   1.000
_cell.length_c   1.000
_cell.angle_alpha   90.00
_cell.angle_beta   90.00
_cell.angle_gamma   90.00
#
_symmetry.space_group_name_H-M   'P 1'
#
loop_
_entity.id
_entity.type
_entity.pdbx_description
1 polymer ?
#
loop_
_entity_poly.entity_id
_entity_poly.type
_entity_poly.pdbx_seq_one_letter_code
_entity_poly.pdbx_strand_id
1 'polypeptide(L)'
;MNNTELINIWKLQNTKIDKTLAINELLLKEVINEKARSSLKSLIKLKTAGIMAFVLYLLLLSYALVYALSDYSSAWNYFIFSISAITLVNIKGFADYIKHLVWANSINYNGSIMEIQQQLSRLQLSIIDHARIMCLQFPFFTTFYLSNNWFPGEVGPGYIIFQALCTGLFVYFSYWLYKNHKHENLDKKWFRNMIAGSGGKSVMKAMDYYKELEAFKREEHHPTAFRS
;
A
#
# COMPACT_ATOMS: atom_id res chain seq x y z
N MET A 1 -53.59 -38.54 -3.37
CA MET A 1 -52.37 -37.92 -3.93
C MET A 1 -51.43 -39.04 -4.36
N ASN A 2 -51.02 -39.07 -5.62
CA ASN A 2 -50.16 -40.15 -6.13
C ASN A 2 -48.71 -39.91 -5.68
N ASN A 3 -48.00 -40.94 -5.24
CA ASN A 3 -46.63 -40.84 -4.72
C ASN A 3 -45.66 -40.21 -5.76
N THR A 4 -45.91 -40.49 -7.05
CA THR A 4 -45.19 -39.91 -8.19
C THR A 4 -45.35 -38.40 -8.31
N GLU A 5 -46.50 -37.85 -7.91
CA GLU A 5 -46.81 -36.42 -7.98
C GLU A 5 -46.05 -35.64 -6.90
N LEU A 6 -45.98 -36.18 -5.68
CA LEU A 6 -45.16 -35.66 -4.58
C LEU A 6 -43.67 -35.61 -4.95
N ILE A 7 -43.15 -36.70 -5.54
CA ILE A 7 -41.75 -36.77 -5.98
C ILE A 7 -41.45 -35.71 -7.06
N ASN A 8 -42.37 -35.49 -7.99
CA ASN A 8 -42.20 -34.48 -9.04
C ASN A 8 -42.24 -33.05 -8.49
N ILE A 9 -43.15 -32.75 -7.56
CA ILE A 9 -43.20 -31.44 -6.89
C ILE A 9 -41.90 -31.19 -6.13
N TRP A 10 -41.40 -32.18 -5.39
CA TRP A 10 -40.15 -32.08 -4.63
C TRP A 10 -38.94 -31.83 -5.54
N LYS A 11 -38.81 -32.58 -6.65
CA LYS A 11 -37.74 -32.36 -7.64
C LYS A 11 -37.80 -30.96 -8.27
N LEU A 12 -39.00 -30.47 -8.57
CA LEU A 12 -39.19 -29.15 -9.17
C LEU A 12 -38.83 -28.03 -8.18
N GLN A 13 -39.17 -28.20 -6.90
CA GLN A 13 -38.74 -27.28 -5.84
C GLN A 13 -37.23 -27.30 -5.66
N ASN A 14 -36.60 -28.49 -5.62
CA ASN A 14 -35.15 -28.60 -5.48
C ASN A 14 -34.42 -27.91 -6.64
N THR A 15 -34.89 -28.13 -7.86
CA THR A 15 -34.35 -27.47 -9.06
C THR A 15 -34.50 -25.95 -8.99
N LYS A 16 -35.61 -25.45 -8.44
CA LYS A 16 -35.84 -24.01 -8.26
C LYS A 16 -34.88 -23.43 -7.21
N ILE A 17 -34.69 -24.13 -6.09
CA ILE A 17 -33.74 -23.76 -5.03
C ILE A 17 -32.34 -23.68 -5.62
N ASP A 18 -31.88 -24.73 -6.32
CA ASP A 18 -30.54 -24.77 -6.93
C ASP A 18 -30.33 -23.62 -7.92
N LYS A 19 -31.33 -23.29 -8.74
CA LYS A 19 -31.28 -22.15 -9.67
C LYS A 19 -31.21 -20.81 -8.95
N THR A 20 -32.05 -20.61 -7.92
CA THR A 20 -32.03 -19.37 -7.12
C THR A 20 -30.70 -19.22 -6.39
N LEU A 21 -30.13 -20.31 -5.89
CA LEU A 21 -28.83 -20.33 -5.24
C LEU A 21 -27.71 -19.90 -6.19
N ALA A 22 -27.62 -20.53 -7.36
CA ALA A 22 -26.62 -20.19 -8.36
C ALA A 22 -26.71 -18.71 -8.81
N ILE A 23 -27.94 -18.17 -8.94
CA ILE A 23 -28.16 -16.76 -9.23
C ILE A 23 -27.66 -15.88 -8.07
N ASN A 24 -27.97 -16.24 -6.82
CA ASN A 24 -27.55 -15.49 -5.64
C ASN A 24 -26.02 -15.45 -5.50
N GLU A 25 -25.32 -16.56 -5.75
CA GLU A 25 -23.86 -16.59 -5.76
C GLU A 25 -23.26 -15.64 -6.80
N LEU A 26 -23.82 -15.62 -8.01
CA LEU A 26 -23.38 -14.73 -9.08
C LEU A 26 -23.62 -13.27 -8.73
N LEU A 27 -24.80 -12.95 -8.20
CA LEU A 27 -25.13 -11.60 -7.73
C LEU A 27 -24.22 -11.17 -6.58
N LEU A 28 -23.95 -12.06 -5.62
CA LEU A 28 -23.05 -11.77 -4.52
C LEU A 28 -21.63 -11.50 -5.03
N LYS A 29 -21.11 -12.32 -5.94
CA LYS A 29 -19.81 -12.08 -6.58
C LYS A 29 -19.78 -10.70 -7.26
N GLU A 30 -20.81 -10.34 -8.00
CA GLU A 30 -20.88 -9.04 -8.70
C GLU A 30 -20.92 -7.86 -7.72
N VAL A 31 -21.71 -7.97 -6.64
CA VAL A 31 -21.74 -6.95 -5.58
C VAL A 31 -20.37 -6.80 -4.90
N ILE A 32 -19.68 -7.92 -4.62
CA ILE A 32 -18.34 -7.91 -4.04
C ILE A 32 -17.33 -7.29 -5.01
N ASN A 33 -17.40 -7.62 -6.30
CA ASN A 33 -16.57 -7.02 -7.35
C ASN A 33 -16.73 -5.49 -7.37
N GLU A 34 -17.96 -4.99 -7.38
CA GLU A 34 -18.24 -3.55 -7.39
C GLU A 34 -17.80 -2.86 -6.08
N LYS A 35 -18.01 -3.49 -4.93
CA LYS A 35 -17.49 -2.99 -3.63
C LYS A 35 -15.95 -2.90 -3.62
N ALA A 36 -15.26 -3.93 -4.12
CA ALA A 36 -13.81 -3.96 -4.21
C ALA A 36 -13.29 -2.87 -5.17
N ARG A 37 -13.89 -2.77 -6.35
CA ARG A 37 -13.58 -1.73 -7.34
C ARG A 37 -13.79 -0.32 -6.77
N SER A 38 -14.90 -0.09 -6.08
CA SER A 38 -15.20 1.19 -5.42
C SER A 38 -14.17 1.53 -4.34
N SER A 39 -13.74 0.55 -3.53
CA SER A 39 -12.68 0.73 -2.53
C SER A 39 -11.35 1.18 -3.17
N LEU A 40 -11.00 0.57 -4.31
CA LEU A 40 -9.78 0.91 -5.05
C LEU A 40 -9.88 2.21 -5.85
N LYS A 41 -11.07 2.69 -6.23
CA LYS A 41 -11.23 4.03 -6.81
C LYS A 41 -10.67 5.12 -5.88
N SER A 42 -10.81 4.96 -4.57
CA SER A 42 -10.21 5.88 -3.59
C SER A 42 -8.68 5.86 -3.64
N LEU A 43 -8.07 4.68 -3.75
CA LEU A 43 -6.62 4.53 -3.95
C LEU A 43 -6.17 5.20 -5.25
N ILE A 44 -6.89 4.96 -6.35
CA ILE A 44 -6.59 5.54 -7.67
C ILE A 44 -6.60 7.06 -7.58
N LYS A 45 -7.65 7.67 -7.02
CA LYS A 45 -7.74 9.13 -6.85
C LYS A 45 -6.58 9.68 -6.01
N LEU A 46 -6.25 9.03 -4.89
CA LEU A 46 -5.13 9.42 -4.03
C LEU A 46 -3.80 9.33 -4.79
N LYS A 47 -3.56 8.24 -5.53
CA LYS A 47 -2.32 8.05 -6.29
C LYS A 47 -2.21 9.04 -7.46
N THR A 48 -3.30 9.31 -8.18
CA THR A 48 -3.31 10.32 -9.25
C THR A 48 -3.03 11.72 -8.72
N ALA A 49 -3.68 12.13 -7.64
CA ALA A 49 -3.39 13.41 -6.99
C ALA A 49 -1.95 13.46 -6.47
N GLY A 50 -1.49 12.36 -5.87
CA GLY A 50 -0.13 12.20 -5.39
C GLY A 50 0.91 12.34 -6.51
N ILE A 51 0.70 11.72 -7.68
CA ILE A 51 1.60 11.82 -8.84
C ILE A 51 1.79 13.28 -9.26
N MET A 52 0.71 14.08 -9.34
CA MET A 52 0.82 15.50 -9.70
C MET A 52 1.68 16.28 -8.70
N ALA A 53 1.44 16.08 -7.40
CA ALA A 53 2.25 16.69 -6.35
C ALA A 53 3.72 16.20 -6.38
N PHE A 54 3.92 14.92 -6.67
CA PHE A 54 5.23 14.29 -6.72
C PHE A 54 6.08 14.79 -7.87
N VAL A 55 5.49 15.04 -9.04
CA VAL A 55 6.18 15.64 -10.19
C VAL A 55 6.69 17.04 -9.83
N LEU A 56 5.84 17.88 -9.23
CA LEU A 56 6.24 19.22 -8.80
C LEU A 56 7.36 19.16 -7.76
N TYR A 57 7.28 18.23 -6.80
CA TYR A 57 8.31 18.02 -5.79
C TYR A 57 9.65 17.55 -6.39
N LEU A 58 9.62 16.60 -7.34
CA LEU A 58 10.82 16.13 -8.03
C LEU A 58 11.47 17.22 -8.89
N LEU A 59 10.68 18.08 -9.53
CA LEU A 59 11.20 19.23 -10.27
C LEU A 59 11.93 20.21 -9.34
N LEU A 60 11.36 20.48 -8.16
CA LEU A 60 11.98 21.34 -7.15
C LEU A 60 13.30 20.75 -6.62
N LEU A 61 13.32 19.45 -6.29
CA LEU A 61 14.54 18.75 -5.87
C LEU A 61 15.61 18.76 -6.96
N SER A 62 15.22 18.48 -8.20
CA SER A 62 16.14 18.45 -9.34
C SER A 62 16.71 19.85 -9.62
N TYR A 63 15.88 20.89 -9.55
CA TYR A 63 16.33 22.27 -9.67
C TYR A 63 17.33 22.65 -8.58
N ALA A 64 17.04 22.31 -7.31
CA ALA A 64 17.94 22.57 -6.19
C ALA A 64 19.29 21.86 -6.35
N LEU A 65 19.29 20.62 -6.86
CA LEU A 65 20.50 19.85 -7.12
C LEU A 65 21.32 20.46 -8.28
N VAL A 66 20.67 20.83 -9.38
CA VAL A 66 21.34 21.48 -10.53
C VAL A 66 21.92 22.84 -10.14
N TYR A 67 21.20 23.62 -9.32
CA TYR A 67 21.69 24.89 -8.81
C TYR A 67 22.94 24.70 -7.95
N ALA A 68 22.91 23.75 -6.99
CA ALA A 68 24.05 23.46 -6.13
C ALA A 68 25.28 22.91 -6.88
N LEU A 69 25.08 22.22 -8.01
CA LEU A 69 26.18 21.75 -8.87
C LEU A 69 26.71 22.85 -9.80
N SER A 70 25.85 23.74 -10.30
CA SER A 70 26.25 24.82 -11.21
C SER A 70 27.00 25.94 -10.49
N ASP A 71 26.58 26.30 -9.27
CA ASP A 71 27.24 27.28 -8.41
C ASP A 71 28.05 26.58 -7.31
N TYR A 72 28.88 25.63 -7.72
CA TYR A 72 29.56 24.72 -6.81
C TYR A 72 30.53 25.47 -5.88
N SER A 73 30.32 25.27 -4.57
CA SER A 73 31.27 25.59 -3.52
C SER A 73 31.40 24.39 -2.59
N SER A 74 32.58 24.20 -2.02
CA SER A 74 32.87 23.07 -1.13
C SER A 74 31.87 22.97 0.05
N ALA A 75 31.32 24.10 0.48
CA ALA A 75 30.28 24.17 1.52
C ALA A 75 29.01 23.36 1.20
N TRP A 76 28.71 23.11 -0.08
CA TRP A 76 27.51 22.40 -0.52
C TRP A 76 27.65 20.88 -0.55
N ASN A 77 28.81 20.31 -0.23
CA ASN A 77 29.05 18.86 -0.34
C ASN A 77 28.03 18.00 0.43
N TYR A 78 27.73 18.37 1.68
CA TYR A 78 26.75 17.64 2.50
C TYR A 78 25.32 17.81 1.97
N PHE A 79 24.97 19.00 1.47
CA PHE A 79 23.69 19.27 0.82
C PHE A 79 23.52 18.42 -0.44
N ILE A 80 24.52 18.44 -1.34
CA ILE A 80 24.50 17.67 -2.60
C ILE A 80 24.33 16.18 -2.31
N PHE A 81 25.11 15.62 -1.37
CA PHE A 81 24.99 14.20 -1.03
C PHE A 81 23.61 13.84 -0.46
N SER A 82 23.11 14.64 0.48
CA SER A 82 21.82 14.40 1.14
C SER A 82 20.65 14.52 0.17
N ILE A 83 20.61 15.61 -0.62
CA ILE A 83 19.57 15.84 -1.62
C ILE A 83 19.64 14.81 -2.75
N SER A 84 20.83 14.37 -3.16
CA SER A 84 20.98 13.28 -4.13
C SER A 84 20.37 11.98 -3.61
N ALA A 85 20.67 11.60 -2.36
CA ALA A 85 20.11 10.40 -1.74
C ALA A 85 18.58 10.49 -1.61
N ILE A 86 18.06 11.64 -1.15
CA ILE A 86 16.61 11.91 -1.08
C ILE A 86 15.97 11.81 -2.47
N THR A 87 16.60 12.39 -3.49
CA THR A 87 16.11 12.38 -4.88
C THR A 87 16.02 10.95 -5.42
N LEU A 88 17.05 10.11 -5.20
CA LEU A 88 17.04 8.71 -5.63
C LEU A 88 15.90 7.91 -4.99
N VAL A 89 15.68 8.07 -3.68
CA VAL A 89 14.56 7.41 -2.98
C VAL A 89 13.22 7.89 -3.54
N ASN A 90 13.08 9.19 -3.82
CA ASN A 90 11.85 9.75 -4.37
C ASN A 90 11.59 9.30 -5.82
N ILE A 91 12.61 9.18 -6.67
CA ILE A 91 12.46 8.62 -8.03
C ILE A 91 11.90 7.19 -7.96
N LYS A 92 12.45 6.34 -7.09
CA LYS A 92 11.89 5.00 -6.85
C LYS A 92 10.46 5.08 -6.36
N GLY A 93 10.18 5.98 -5.41
CA GLY A 93 8.86 6.22 -4.86
C GLY A 93 7.83 6.62 -5.94
N PHE A 94 8.24 7.45 -6.89
CA PHE A 94 7.43 7.85 -8.04
C PHE A 94 7.11 6.68 -8.97
N ALA A 95 8.13 5.86 -9.30
CA ALA A 95 7.94 4.66 -10.11
C ALA A 95 6.95 3.68 -9.45
N ASP A 96 7.05 3.49 -8.13
CA ASP A 96 6.08 2.69 -7.37
C ASP A 96 4.67 3.27 -7.42
N TYR A 97 4.50 4.60 -7.37
CA TYR A 97 3.18 5.24 -7.47
C TYR A 97 2.51 4.92 -8.81
N ILE A 98 3.25 5.03 -9.92
CA ILE A 98 2.77 4.65 -11.26
C ILE A 98 2.43 3.16 -11.29
N LYS A 99 3.33 2.31 -10.80
CA LYS A 99 3.13 0.86 -10.72
C LYS A 99 1.87 0.49 -9.94
N HIS A 100 1.64 1.10 -8.78
CA HIS A 100 0.43 0.89 -7.98
C HIS A 100 -0.84 1.33 -8.72
N LEU A 101 -0.77 2.44 -9.45
CA LEU A 101 -1.89 2.93 -10.26
C LEU A 101 -2.23 1.95 -11.38
N VAL A 102 -1.22 1.48 -12.12
CA VAL A 102 -1.40 0.47 -13.19
C VAL A 102 -2.00 -0.81 -12.60
N TRP A 103 -1.38 -1.36 -11.56
CA TRP A 103 -1.86 -2.59 -10.93
C TRP A 103 -3.27 -2.48 -10.38
N ALA A 104 -3.65 -1.36 -9.78
CA ALA A 104 -5.01 -1.15 -9.28
C ALA A 104 -6.06 -1.09 -10.41
N ASN A 105 -5.70 -0.57 -11.58
CA ASN A 105 -6.59 -0.50 -12.75
C ASN A 105 -6.64 -1.81 -13.54
N SER A 106 -5.59 -2.63 -13.49
CA SER A 106 -5.48 -3.89 -14.24
C SER A 106 -6.01 -5.11 -13.48
N ILE A 107 -6.77 -4.93 -12.39
CA ILE A 107 -7.33 -6.07 -11.65
C ILE A 107 -8.42 -6.75 -12.49
N ASN A 108 -8.28 -8.06 -12.69
CA ASN A 108 -9.24 -8.87 -13.44
C ASN A 108 -10.36 -9.39 -12.54
N TYR A 109 -11.44 -8.62 -12.40
CA TYR A 109 -12.62 -9.00 -11.59
C TYR A 109 -13.45 -10.16 -12.17
N ASN A 110 -13.20 -10.53 -13.44
CA ASN A 110 -13.89 -11.64 -14.09
C ASN A 110 -13.23 -13.00 -13.77
N GLY A 111 -12.02 -12.98 -13.22
CA GLY A 111 -11.25 -14.18 -12.87
C GLY A 111 -11.80 -14.98 -11.68
N SER A 112 -11.02 -15.96 -11.26
CA SER A 112 -11.29 -16.71 -10.03
C SER A 112 -11.06 -15.84 -8.79
N ILE A 113 -11.70 -16.18 -7.66
CA ILE A 113 -11.51 -15.44 -6.39
C ILE A 113 -10.02 -15.45 -5.99
N MET A 114 -9.36 -16.58 -6.18
CA MET A 114 -7.92 -16.75 -5.91
C MET A 114 -7.06 -15.80 -6.74
N GLU A 115 -7.33 -15.67 -8.04
CA GLU A 115 -6.60 -14.74 -8.92
C GLU A 115 -6.75 -13.29 -8.46
N ILE A 116 -7.96 -12.88 -8.08
CA ILE A 116 -8.21 -11.51 -7.63
C ILE A 116 -7.51 -11.24 -6.30
N GLN A 117 -7.61 -12.16 -5.34
CA GLN A 117 -6.90 -12.08 -4.07
C GLN A 117 -5.38 -12.04 -4.28
N GLN A 118 -4.84 -12.81 -5.22
CA GLN A 118 -3.41 -12.79 -5.55
C GLN A 118 -2.98 -11.42 -6.10
N GLN A 119 -3.76 -10.83 -7.00
CA GLN A 119 -3.49 -9.49 -7.55
C GLN A 119 -3.56 -8.40 -6.47
N LEU A 120 -4.58 -8.45 -5.60
CA LEU A 120 -4.73 -7.54 -4.46
C LEU A 120 -3.57 -7.69 -3.46
N SER A 121 -3.15 -8.92 -3.17
CA SER A 121 -2.03 -9.22 -2.27
C SER A 121 -0.72 -8.69 -2.83
N ARG A 122 -0.47 -8.89 -4.13
CA ARG A 122 0.68 -8.33 -4.83
C ARG A 122 0.72 -6.80 -4.72
N LEU A 123 -0.43 -6.14 -4.92
CA LEU A 123 -0.56 -4.70 -4.75
C LEU A 123 -0.28 -4.26 -3.30
N GLN A 124 -0.84 -4.96 -2.31
CA GLN A 124 -0.62 -4.67 -0.89
C GLN A 124 0.86 -4.79 -0.50
N LEU A 125 1.53 -5.86 -0.93
CA LEU A 125 2.94 -6.09 -0.65
C LEU A 125 3.82 -4.99 -1.27
N SER A 126 3.51 -4.57 -2.50
CA SER A 126 4.23 -3.45 -3.13
C SER A 126 4.01 -2.13 -2.41
N ILE A 127 2.80 -1.87 -1.88
CA ILE A 127 2.54 -0.67 -1.07
C ILE A 127 3.35 -0.70 0.24
N ILE A 128 3.49 -1.86 0.88
CA ILE A 128 4.30 -2.03 2.10
C ILE A 128 5.78 -1.82 1.79
N ASP A 129 6.29 -2.42 0.72
CA ASP A 129 7.70 -2.28 0.32
C ASP A 129 8.05 -0.84 -0.12
N HIS A 130 7.10 -0.17 -0.77
CA HIS A 130 7.20 1.25 -1.05
C HIS A 130 7.36 2.08 0.23
N ALA A 131 6.49 1.88 1.21
CA ALA A 131 6.56 2.59 2.49
C ALA A 131 7.88 2.29 3.23
N ARG A 132 8.35 1.03 3.17
CA ARG A 132 9.65 0.61 3.70
C ARG A 132 10.81 1.42 3.13
N ILE A 133 10.86 1.58 1.81
CA ILE A 133 11.95 2.29 1.14
C ILE A 133 11.85 3.80 1.36
N MET A 134 10.64 4.36 1.45
CA MET A 134 10.45 5.77 1.79
C MET A 134 10.97 6.15 3.17
N CYS A 135 11.16 5.21 4.10
CA CYS A 135 11.77 5.50 5.40
C CYS A 135 13.28 5.73 5.32
N LEU A 136 13.97 5.25 4.28
CA LEU A 136 15.44 5.35 4.16
C LEU A 136 15.94 6.79 3.96
N GLN A 137 15.08 7.71 3.52
CA GLN A 137 15.46 9.11 3.31
C GLN A 137 15.50 9.94 4.60
N PHE A 138 14.88 9.48 5.69
CA PHE A 138 14.77 10.20 6.96
C PHE A 138 16.09 10.74 7.54
N PRO A 139 17.18 9.95 7.62
CA PRO A 139 18.45 10.48 8.13
C PRO A 139 19.03 11.59 7.26
N PHE A 140 18.81 11.56 5.95
CA PHE A 140 19.34 12.58 5.03
C PHE A 140 18.66 13.95 5.20
N PHE A 141 17.44 14.00 5.71
CA PHE A 141 16.80 15.25 6.13
C PHE A 141 17.47 15.89 7.35
N THR A 142 18.27 15.15 8.11
CA THR A 142 19.04 15.73 9.22
C THR A 142 20.39 16.27 8.77
N THR A 143 20.87 15.90 7.57
CA THR A 143 22.24 16.22 7.12
C THR A 143 22.29 17.25 5.99
N PHE A 144 21.16 17.58 5.34
CA PHE A 144 21.17 18.45 4.16
C PHE A 144 21.65 19.88 4.44
N TYR A 145 21.48 20.40 5.66
CA TYR A 145 21.85 21.77 6.02
C TYR A 145 23.27 21.90 6.58
N LEU A 146 24.00 20.78 6.68
CA LEU A 146 25.40 20.78 7.14
C LEU A 146 26.30 21.46 6.09
N SER A 147 27.35 22.12 6.58
CA SER A 147 28.35 22.82 5.75
C SER A 147 29.74 22.52 6.28
N ASN A 148 30.78 22.76 5.48
CA ASN A 148 32.18 22.58 5.87
C ASN A 148 32.59 23.43 7.08
N ASN A 149 31.85 24.50 7.39
CA ASN A 149 32.08 25.30 8.60
C ASN A 149 31.87 24.49 9.89
N TRP A 150 31.13 23.40 9.82
CA TRP A 150 30.86 22.52 10.96
C TRP A 150 32.06 21.67 11.37
N PHE A 151 32.94 21.34 10.43
CA PHE A 151 34.08 20.47 10.68
C PHE A 151 35.31 21.04 9.94
N PRO A 152 36.35 21.55 10.65
CA PRO A 152 36.73 21.21 12.02
C PRO A 152 36.59 22.30 13.11
N GLY A 153 35.93 23.46 12.93
CA GLY A 153 36.17 24.51 13.94
C GLY A 153 35.30 25.76 14.13
N GLU A 154 34.14 25.95 13.49
CA GLU A 154 33.33 27.16 13.81
C GLU A 154 32.24 26.93 14.86
N VAL A 155 31.88 25.67 15.15
CA VAL A 155 30.68 25.34 15.91
C VAL A 155 31.02 24.62 17.21
N GLY A 156 30.41 25.05 18.31
CA GLY A 156 30.70 24.51 19.64
C GLY A 156 30.45 22.99 19.74
N PRO A 157 31.27 22.26 20.53
CA PRO A 157 31.20 20.80 20.60
C PRO A 157 29.85 20.26 21.07
N GLY A 158 29.13 21.02 21.92
CA GLY A 158 27.78 20.63 22.36
C GLY A 158 26.78 20.52 21.21
N TYR A 159 26.88 21.39 20.20
CA TYR A 159 25.98 21.36 19.04
C TYR A 159 26.31 20.20 18.09
N ILE A 160 27.59 19.85 17.95
CA ILE A 160 28.03 18.67 17.20
C ILE A 160 27.49 17.39 17.85
N ILE A 161 27.56 17.28 19.19
CA ILE A 161 27.00 16.13 19.93
C ILE A 161 25.48 16.06 19.74
N PHE A 162 24.78 17.18 19.88
CA PHE A 162 23.33 17.23 19.66
C PHE A 162 22.95 16.79 18.25
N GLN A 163 23.63 17.30 17.22
CA GLN A 163 23.39 16.93 15.84
C GLN A 163 23.67 15.44 15.59
N ALA A 164 24.77 14.91 16.11
CA ALA A 164 25.10 13.49 16.00
C ALA A 164 24.04 12.60 16.67
N LEU A 165 23.54 13.00 17.85
CA LEU A 165 22.44 12.31 18.53
C LEU A 165 21.15 12.37 17.71
N CYS A 166 20.78 13.55 17.18
CA CYS A 166 19.61 13.70 16.33
C CYS A 166 19.70 12.83 15.07
N THR A 167 20.79 12.90 14.31
CA THR A 167 20.99 12.05 13.14
C THR A 167 20.99 10.57 13.52
N GLY A 168 21.67 10.18 14.61
CA GLY A 168 21.67 8.81 15.11
C GLY A 168 20.28 8.27 15.46
N LEU A 169 19.44 9.10 16.09
CA LEU A 169 18.04 8.76 16.37
C LEU A 169 17.23 8.56 15.08
N PHE A 170 17.41 9.42 14.07
CA PHE A 170 16.73 9.28 12.77
C PHE A 170 17.22 8.05 11.98
N VAL A 171 18.50 7.71 12.05
CA VAL A 171 19.06 6.48 11.48
C VAL A 171 18.45 5.26 12.17
N TYR A 172 18.45 5.23 13.51
CA TYR A 172 17.84 4.15 14.27
C TYR A 172 16.35 4.00 13.97
N PHE A 173 15.62 5.12 13.94
CA PHE A 173 14.19 5.14 13.63
C PHE A 173 13.91 4.66 12.20
N SER A 174 14.68 5.12 11.22
CA SER A 174 14.60 4.65 9.83
C SER A 174 14.86 3.15 9.72
N TYR A 175 15.90 2.65 10.38
CA TYR A 175 16.23 1.22 10.42
C TYR A 175 15.13 0.39 11.10
N TRP A 176 14.61 0.86 12.24
CA TRP A 176 13.51 0.22 12.95
C TRP A 176 12.26 0.15 12.06
N LEU A 177 11.90 1.24 11.38
CA LEU A 177 10.79 1.24 10.44
C LEU A 177 11.04 0.30 9.27
N TYR A 178 12.23 0.32 8.67
CA TYR A 178 12.59 -0.55 7.56
C TYR A 178 12.39 -2.03 7.93
N LYS A 179 12.86 -2.43 9.13
CA LYS A 179 12.73 -3.80 9.63
C LYS A 179 11.29 -4.19 10.01
N ASN A 180 10.51 -3.24 10.52
CA ASN A 180 9.13 -3.48 10.96
C ASN A 180 8.08 -3.33 9.84
N HIS A 181 8.44 -2.83 8.66
CA HIS A 181 7.55 -2.85 7.50
C HIS A 181 7.44 -4.26 6.91
N LYS A 182 6.65 -5.11 7.56
CA LYS A 182 6.36 -6.48 7.14
C LYS A 182 4.86 -6.71 7.08
N HIS A 183 4.44 -7.64 6.22
CA HIS A 183 3.04 -8.06 6.12
C HIS A 183 2.51 -8.57 7.47
N GLU A 184 3.34 -9.27 8.25
CA GLU A 184 3.03 -9.75 9.61
C GLU A 184 2.55 -8.65 10.58
N ASN A 185 2.95 -7.40 10.35
CA ASN A 185 2.55 -6.28 11.20
C ASN A 185 1.24 -5.61 10.76
N LEU A 186 0.56 -6.11 9.72
CA LEU A 186 -0.72 -5.59 9.24
C LEU A 186 -1.84 -5.61 10.27
N ASP A 187 -1.76 -6.48 11.26
CA ASP A 187 -2.76 -6.54 12.34
C ASP A 187 -2.59 -5.41 13.35
N LYS A 188 -1.41 -4.77 13.41
CA LYS A 188 -1.12 -3.70 14.37
C LYS A 188 -1.69 -2.37 13.91
N LYS A 189 -2.45 -1.70 14.79
CA LYS A 189 -3.12 -0.42 14.51
C LYS A 189 -2.16 0.68 14.03
N TRP A 190 -0.98 0.80 14.65
CA TRP A 190 0.03 1.79 14.27
C TRP A 190 0.51 1.59 12.82
N PHE A 191 0.73 0.34 12.41
CA PHE A 191 1.18 0.00 11.07
C PHE A 191 0.08 0.24 10.03
N ARG A 192 -1.17 -0.15 10.35
CA ARG A 192 -2.35 0.16 9.52
C ARG A 192 -2.52 1.65 9.28
N ASN A 193 -2.33 2.48 10.30
CA ASN A 193 -2.42 3.93 10.16
C ASN A 193 -1.30 4.48 9.27
N MET A 194 -0.07 3.95 9.39
CA MET A 194 1.07 4.36 8.57
C MET A 194 0.87 4.02 7.08
N ILE A 195 0.39 2.82 6.76
CA ILE A 195 0.10 2.43 5.38
C ILE A 195 -1.22 3.00 4.84
N ALA A 196 -2.10 3.53 5.71
CA ALA A 196 -3.34 4.13 5.26
C ALA A 196 -3.08 5.34 4.35
N GLY A 197 -2.06 6.16 4.67
CA GLY A 197 -1.66 7.31 3.86
C GLY A 197 -1.10 6.93 2.48
N SER A 198 -0.53 5.73 2.33
CA SER A 198 -0.04 5.22 1.05
C SER A 198 -1.11 4.48 0.24
N GLY A 199 -2.33 4.36 0.79
CA GLY A 199 -3.49 3.71 0.16
C GLY A 199 -3.68 2.23 0.52
N GLY A 200 -2.93 1.70 1.49
CA GLY A 200 -3.06 0.32 1.97
C GLY A 200 -4.46 -0.01 2.52
N LYS A 201 -5.16 0.97 3.10
CA LYS A 201 -6.52 0.80 3.64
C LYS A 201 -7.53 0.37 2.57
N SER A 202 -7.44 0.93 1.36
CA SER A 202 -8.32 0.57 0.24
C SER A 202 -8.13 -0.86 -0.22
N VAL A 203 -6.88 -1.34 -0.26
CA VAL A 203 -6.54 -2.70 -0.67
C VAL A 203 -6.96 -3.71 0.40
N MET A 204 -6.72 -3.41 1.68
CA MET A 204 -7.20 -4.25 2.80
C MET A 204 -8.71 -4.43 2.75
N LYS A 205 -9.45 -3.32 2.57
CA LYS A 205 -10.91 -3.36 2.47
C LYS A 205 -11.40 -4.17 1.27
N ALA A 206 -10.72 -4.08 0.12
CA ALA A 206 -11.02 -4.92 -1.04
C ALA A 206 -10.79 -6.40 -0.74
N MET A 207 -9.69 -6.75 -0.06
CA MET A 207 -9.39 -8.11 0.36
C MET A 207 -10.44 -8.66 1.33
N ASP A 208 -10.90 -7.85 2.28
CA ASP A 208 -11.91 -8.25 3.27
C ASP A 208 -13.25 -8.60 2.60
N TYR A 209 -13.63 -7.89 1.53
CA TYR A 209 -14.81 -8.27 0.73
C TYR A 209 -14.67 -9.65 0.08
N TYR A 210 -13.50 -10.01 -0.44
CA TYR A 210 -13.30 -11.36 -1.00
C TYR A 210 -13.25 -12.44 0.06
N LYS A 211 -12.79 -12.14 1.28
CA LYS A 211 -12.87 -13.08 2.41
C LYS A 211 -14.33 -13.37 2.82
N GLU A 212 -15.20 -12.36 2.76
CA GLU A 212 -16.64 -12.52 2.98
C GLU A 212 -17.27 -13.46 1.94
N LEU A 213 -16.92 -13.28 0.66
CA LEU A 213 -17.38 -14.15 -0.43
C LEU A 213 -16.89 -15.61 -0.25
N GLU A 214 -15.65 -15.79 0.20
CA GLU A 214 -15.06 -17.12 0.44
C GLU A 214 -15.64 -17.80 1.69
N ALA A 215 -16.03 -17.03 2.71
CA ALA A 215 -16.76 -17.54 3.87
C ALA A 215 -18.15 -18.04 3.47
N PHE A 216 -18.88 -17.24 2.68
CA PHE A 216 -20.19 -17.64 2.14
C PHE A 216 -20.13 -18.96 1.37
N LYS A 217 -19.15 -19.12 0.47
CA LYS A 217 -18.94 -20.38 -0.28
C LYS A 217 -18.60 -21.59 0.59
N ARG A 218 -17.88 -21.38 1.71
CA ARG A 218 -17.53 -22.46 2.63
C ARG A 218 -18.70 -22.90 3.50
N GLU A 219 -19.53 -21.97 3.94
CA GLU A 219 -20.76 -22.26 4.70
C GLU A 219 -21.78 -23.05 3.86
N GLU A 220 -21.81 -22.85 2.53
CA GLU A 220 -22.64 -23.67 1.64
C GLU A 220 -22.10 -25.10 1.44
N HIS A 221 -20.77 -25.28 1.30
CA HIS A 221 -20.18 -26.61 1.12
C HIS A 221 -20.17 -27.48 2.39
N HIS A 222 -20.31 -26.86 3.57
CA HIS A 222 -20.56 -27.54 4.83
C HIS A 222 -21.85 -27.00 5.44
N PRO A 223 -23.03 -27.49 5.02
CA PRO A 223 -24.25 -27.16 5.74
C PRO A 223 -24.01 -27.62 7.17
N THR A 224 -23.94 -26.65 8.08
CA THR A 224 -23.87 -26.93 9.51
C THR A 224 -24.99 -27.90 9.81
N ALA A 225 -24.62 -29.13 10.19
CA ALA A 225 -25.56 -30.11 10.67
C ALA A 225 -26.44 -29.38 11.68
N PHE A 226 -27.72 -29.26 11.36
CA PHE A 226 -28.72 -28.58 12.15
C PHE A 226 -28.47 -28.97 13.61
N ARG A 227 -28.15 -27.97 14.46
CA ARG A 227 -28.10 -28.16 15.91
C ARG A 227 -29.50 -28.63 16.32
N SER A 228 -29.62 -29.94 16.54
CA SER A 228 -30.69 -30.60 17.30
C SER A 228 -30.52 -30.31 18.77
#